data_AF-X0Y7T0-F1
#
_entry.id   AF-X0Y7T0-F1
#
_cell.length_a   1.000
_cell.length_b   1.000
_cell.length_c   1.000
_cell.angle_alpha   90.00
_cell.angle_beta   90.00
_cell.angle_gamma   90.00
#
_symmetry.space_group_name_H-M   'P 1'
#
loop_
_entity.id
_entity.type
_entity.pdbx_description
1 polymer ?
#
loop_
_entity_poly.entity_id
_entity_poly.type
_entity_poly.pdbx_seq_one_letter_code
_entity_poly.pdbx_strand_id
1 'polypeptide(L)' 'MKLIYPTKITIDDLPMVVFSDDVRGFLPWMIKAHTQGSYNHCMWMVDPGYFVTQAWTYKEIDIKRYMGGRH' A
#
# COMPACT_ATOMS: atom_id res chain seq x y z
N MET A 1 -7.46 16.82 -9.09
CA MET A 1 -6.81 15.57 -8.67
C MET A 1 -6.60 14.71 -9.91
N LYS A 2 -5.35 14.31 -10.22
CA LYS A 2 -5.03 13.48 -11.38
C LYS A 2 -4.91 12.02 -10.93
N LEU A 3 -5.71 11.13 -11.52
CA LEU A 3 -5.60 9.70 -11.29
C LEU A 3 -4.49 9.14 -12.19
N ILE A 4 -3.52 8.45 -11.58
CA ILE A 4 -2.45 7.74 -12.28
C ILE A 4 -2.62 6.27 -11.98
N TYR A 5 -2.67 5.45 -13.02
CA TYR A 5 -2.70 4.00 -12.87
C TYR A 5 -1.34 3.53 -12.36
N PRO A 6 -1.28 2.66 -11.33
CA PRO A 6 -0.02 2.18 -10.79
C PRO A 6 0.89 1.51 -11.83
N THR A 7 0.30 0.94 -12.88
CA THR A 7 1.01 0.33 -14.01
C THR A 7 1.76 1.32 -14.91
N LYS A 8 1.57 2.62 -14.72
CA LYS A 8 2.25 3.70 -15.45
C LYS A 8 3.40 4.33 -14.66
N ILE A 9 3.62 3.89 -13.41
CA ILE A 9 4.75 4.33 -12.60
C ILE A 9 6.01 3.69 -13.17
N THR A 10 7.04 4.50 -13.36
CA THR A 10 8.34 4.08 -13.89
C THR A 10 9.40 4.13 -12.80
N ILE A 11 10.62 3.62 -13.07
CA ILE A 11 11.73 3.64 -12.12
C ILE A 11 12.12 5.08 -11.70
N ASP A 12 11.91 6.06 -12.59
CA ASP A 12 12.23 7.47 -12.34
C ASP A 12 11.28 8.14 -11.33
N ASP A 13 10.12 7.51 -11.05
CA ASP A 13 9.15 7.96 -10.06
C ASP A 13 9.42 7.40 -8.64
N LEU A 14 10.48 6.59 -8.48
CA LEU A 14 10.76 5.82 -7.28
C LEU A 14 11.96 6.38 -6.49
N PRO A 15 12.03 6.14 -5.16
CA PRO A 15 11.09 5.38 -4.34
C PRO A 15 9.81 6.17 -4.02
N MET A 16 8.68 5.47 -3.90
CA MET A 16 7.38 6.09 -3.63
C MET A 16 6.75 5.52 -2.35
N VAL A 17 6.28 6.40 -1.47
CA VAL A 17 5.48 6.01 -0.31
C VAL A 17 4.04 5.74 -0.76
N VAL A 18 3.50 4.60 -0.33
CA VAL A 18 2.17 4.12 -0.70
C VAL A 18 1.32 4.00 0.55
N PHE A 19 0.26 4.80 0.64
CA PHE A 19 -0.76 4.65 1.68
C PHE A 19 -1.88 3.75 1.18
N SER A 20 -2.33 2.84 2.05
CA SER A 20 -3.42 1.93 1.77
C SER A 20 -4.35 1.80 2.97
N ASP A 21 -5.61 1.50 2.68
CA ASP A 21 -6.64 1.29 3.69
C ASP A 21 -7.18 -0.13 3.56
N ASP A 22 -6.82 -1.00 4.51
CA ASP A 22 -7.54 -2.25 4.70
C ASP A 22 -8.88 -1.98 5.39
N VAL A 23 -9.97 -2.29 4.70
CA VAL A 23 -11.34 -2.10 5.23
C VAL A 23 -11.84 -3.32 6.01
N ARG A 24 -11.02 -4.37 6.17
CA ARG A 24 -11.42 -5.63 6.80
C ARG A 24 -10.74 -5.79 8.18
N GLY A 25 -11.55 -6.05 9.20
CA GLY A 25 -11.07 -6.48 10.51
C GLY A 25 -10.90 -5.35 11.54
N PHE A 26 -10.51 -5.77 12.75
CA PHE A 26 -10.51 -4.90 13.94
C PHE A 26 -9.23 -4.06 14.08
N LEU A 27 -8.07 -4.62 13.75
CA LEU A 27 -6.78 -3.92 13.85
C LEU A 27 -6.72 -2.65 12.97
N PRO A 28 -7.13 -2.69 11.69
CA PRO A 28 -7.11 -1.49 10.84
C PRO A 28 -8.03 -0.38 11.35
N TRP A 29 -9.18 -0.76 11.94
CA TRP A 29 -10.10 0.19 12.57
C TRP A 29 -9.47 0.88 13.78
N MET A 30 -8.76 0.13 14.65
CA MET A 30 -8.05 0.72 15.78
C MET A 30 -6.93 1.67 15.35
N ILE A 31 -6.18 1.34 14.30
CA ILE A 31 -5.12 2.21 13.78
C ILE A 31 -5.70 3.55 13.34
N LYS A 32 -6.81 3.54 12.59
CA LYS A 32 -7.48 4.78 12.16
C LYS A 32 -8.05 5.56 13.34
N ALA A 33 -8.68 4.87 14.32
CA ALA A 33 -9.21 5.51 15.51
C ALA A 33 -8.11 6.19 16.37
N HIS A 34 -6.95 5.54 16.51
CA HIS A 34 -5.83 6.07 17.29
C HIS A 34 -5.09 7.20 16.57
N THR A 35 -4.83 7.05 15.27
CA THR A 35 -4.06 8.02 14.47
C THR A 35 -4.91 9.18 13.95
N GLN A 36 -6.24 9.09 14.04
CA GLN A 36 -7.19 9.98 13.37
C GLN A 36 -6.94 10.08 11.85
N GLY A 37 -6.34 9.02 11.27
CA GLY A 37 -5.94 8.96 9.87
C GLY A 37 -6.94 8.23 8.98
N SER A 38 -6.88 8.50 7.67
CA SER A 38 -7.70 7.83 6.65
C SER A 38 -7.14 6.50 6.17
N TYR A 39 -5.87 6.21 6.48
CA TYR A 39 -5.15 5.02 6.04
C TYR A 39 -4.64 4.26 7.25
N ASN A 40 -4.58 2.94 7.15
CA ASN A 40 -4.11 2.08 8.23
C ASN A 40 -2.82 1.34 7.90
N HIS A 41 -2.32 1.46 6.66
CA HIS A 41 -1.15 0.75 6.24
C HIS A 41 -0.28 1.58 5.30
N CYS A 42 1.03 1.51 5.50
CA CYS A 42 2.04 2.27 4.78
C CYS A 42 3.06 1.30 4.17
N MET A 43 3.38 1.50 2.90
CA MET A 43 4.25 0.63 2.12
C MET A 43 5.20 1.49 1.28
N TRP A 44 6.21 0.83 0.70
CA TRP A 44 7.12 1.43 -0.26
C TRP A 44 6.96 0.77 -1.61
N MET A 45 6.95 1.55 -2.69
CA MET A 45 7.25 1.05 -4.03
C MET A 45 8.71 1.40 -4.32
N VAL A 46 9.55 0.38 -4.42
CA VAL A 46 10.99 0.52 -4.75
C VAL A 46 11.34 -0.07 -6.11
N ASP A 47 10.43 -0.86 -6.69
CA ASP A 47 10.52 -1.44 -8.03
C ASP A 47 9.14 -1.30 -8.72
N PRO A 48 9.04 -0.84 -9.98
CA PRO A 48 7.76 -0.69 -10.64
C PRO A 48 6.95 -1.99 -10.66
N GLY A 49 5.73 -1.94 -10.13
CA GLY A 49 4.86 -3.12 -10.07
C GLY A 49 4.95 -3.93 -8.77
N TYR A 50 5.85 -3.58 -7.85
CA TYR A 50 6.00 -4.28 -6.56
C TYR A 50 5.92 -3.32 -5.37
N PHE A 51 5.16 -3.72 -4.36
CA PHE A 51 5.16 -3.08 -3.05
C PHE A 51 6.03 -3.88 -2.08
N VAL A 52 6.89 -3.19 -1.38
CA VAL A 52 7.56 -3.65 -0.17
C VAL A 52 6.70 -3.23 1.01
N THR A 53 6.29 -4.22 1.81
CA THR A 53 5.40 -4.01 2.94
C THR A 53 5.91 -4.73 4.19
N GLN A 54 5.65 -4.12 5.34
CA GLN A 54 5.89 -4.72 6.64
C GLN A 54 4.54 -4.87 7.35
N ALA A 55 4.01 -6.10 7.34
CA ALA A 55 2.89 -6.49 8.20
C ALA A 55 3.47 -7.19 9.43
N TRP A 56 3.22 -8.49 9.61
CA TRP A 56 3.91 -9.29 10.62
C TRP A 56 5.37 -9.58 10.26
N THR A 57 5.65 -9.73 8.97
CA THR A 57 6.98 -9.90 8.41
C THR A 57 7.17 -8.94 7.24
N TYR A 58 8.43 -8.75 6.86
CA TYR A 58 8.77 -8.17 5.56
C TYR A 58 8.22 -9.04 4.44
N LYS A 59 7.63 -8.42 3.41
CA LYS A 59 7.14 -9.11 2.23
C LYS A 59 7.15 -8.16 1.02
N GLU A 60 7.50 -8.72 -0.13
CA GLU A 60 7.27 -8.11 -1.42
C GLU A 60 5.97 -8.65 -2.03
N ILE A 61 5.14 -7.76 -2.56
CA ILE A 61 3.86 -8.12 -3.17
C ILE A 61 3.66 -7.41 -4.50
N ASP A 62 3.29 -8.18 -5.52
CA ASP A 62 2.89 -7.65 -6.82
C ASP A 62 1.62 -6.79 -6.70
N ILE A 63 1.60 -5.64 -7.37
CA ILE A 63 0.50 -4.68 -7.32
C ILE A 63 -0.82 -5.29 -7.78
N LYS A 64 -0.82 -6.12 -8.84
CA LYS A 64 -2.05 -6.72 -9.36
C LYS A 64 -2.64 -7.68 -8.34
N ARG A 65 -1.78 -8.47 -7.67
CA ARG A 65 -2.20 -9.33 -6.56
C ARG A 65 -2.76 -8.52 -5.39
N TYR A 66 -2.10 -7.41 -5.03
CA TYR A 66 -2.53 -6.53 -3.95
C TYR A 66 -3.91 -5.93 -4.25
N MET A 67 -4.10 -5.33 -5.43
CA MET A 67 -5.37 -4.72 -5.84
C MET A 67 -6.51 -5.74 -6.01
N GLY A 68 -6.20 -7.01 -6.26
CA GLY A 68 -7.17 -8.10 -6.30
C GLY A 68 -7.70 -8.55 -4.92
N GLY A 69 -7.30 -7.89 -3.83
CA GLY A 69 -7.75 -8.21 -2.47
C GLY A 69 -7.12 -9.50 -1.90
N ARG A 70 -5.98 -9.94 -2.45
CA ARG A 70 -5.25 -11.16 -2.05
C ARG A 70 -3.91 -10.82 -1.39
N HIS A 71 -3.94 -9.93 -0.41
CA HIS A 71 -2.77 -9.47 0.35
C HIS A 71 -2.72 -10.09 1.74
#